data_AF-A0A661PTV4-F1
#
_entry.id   AF-A0A661PTV4-F1
#
_cell.length_a   1.000
_cell.length_b   1.000
_cell.length_c   1.000
_cell.angle_alpha   90.00
_cell.angle_beta   90.00
_cell.angle_gamma   90.00
#
_symmetry.space_group_name_H-M   'P 1'
#
loop_
_entity.id
_entity.type
_entity.pdbx_description
1 polymer ?
#
loop_
_entity_poly.entity_id
_entity_poly.type
_entity_poly.pdbx_seq_one_letter_code
_entity_poly.pdbx_strand_id
1 'polypeptide(L)' 'MKIGITSTIPVEVVLAAGHTPCDLNNIFISASDPE' A
#
# COMPACT_ATOMS: atom_id res chain seq x y z
N MET A 1 4.25 10.85 -1.30
CA MET A 1 4.98 9.63 -0.88
C MET A 1 4.06 8.42 -1.06
N LYS A 2 4.61 7.24 -1.38
CA LYS A 2 3.83 5.98 -1.40
C LYS A 2 3.83 5.37 0.00
N ILE A 3 2.67 5.00 0.52
CA ILE A 3 2.50 4.39 1.85
C ILE A 3 2.04 2.97 1.68
N GLY A 4 2.90 2.02 2.02
CA GLY A 4 2.58 0.60 1.99
C GLY A 4 1.64 0.20 3.12
N ILE A 5 0.63 -0.61 2.81
CA ILE A 5 -0.29 -1.20 3.78
C ILE A 5 -0.34 -2.71 3.59
N THR A 6 -0.34 -3.44 4.70
CA THR A 6 -0.47 -4.90 4.74
C THR A 6 -1.82 -5.34 5.32
N SER A 7 -2.62 -4.41 5.82
CA SER A 7 -3.94 -4.64 6.40
C SER A 7 -4.95 -3.58 5.95
N THR A 8 -6.23 -3.82 6.25
CA THR A 8 -7.30 -2.85 6.00
C THR A 8 -7.19 -1.67 6.95
N ILE A 9 -7.14 -0.47 6.38
CA ILE A 9 -7.22 0.81 7.08
C ILE A 9 -8.18 1.75 6.34
N PRO A 10 -8.69 2.81 6.99
CA PRO A 10 -9.37 3.90 6.29
C PRO A 10 -8.38 4.65 5.38
N VAL A 11 -8.51 4.46 4.07
CA VAL A 11 -7.59 5.02 3.07
C VAL A 11 -7.68 6.54 2.97
N GLU A 12 -8.79 7.11 3.40
CA GLU A 12 -9.09 8.54 3.40
C GLU A 12 -8.06 9.32 4.20
N VAL A 13 -7.48 8.73 5.25
CA VAL A 13 -6.42 9.36 6.06
C VAL A 13 -5.14 9.54 5.24
N VAL A 14 -4.76 8.52 4.46
CA VAL A 14 -3.57 8.55 3.60
C VAL A 14 -3.77 9.54 2.44
N LEU A 15 -4.97 9.56 1.86
CA LEU A 15 -5.33 10.49 0.79
C LEU A 15 -5.37 11.94 1.27
N ALA A 16 -5.97 12.21 2.44
CA ALA A 16 -6.02 13.55 3.04
C ALA A 16 -4.63 14.08 3.38
N ALA A 17 -3.66 13.20 3.69
CA ALA A 17 -2.26 13.56 3.88
C ALA A 17 -1.50 13.84 2.56
N GLY A 18 -2.15 13.76 1.40
CA GLY A 18 -1.51 13.95 0.09
C GLY A 18 -0.55 12.81 -0.25
N HIS A 19 -0.84 11.59 0.20
CA HIS A 19 -0.05 10.40 -0.07
C HIS A 19 -0.82 9.39 -0.90
N THR A 20 -0.08 8.47 -1.53
CA THR A 20 -0.68 7.40 -2.33
C THR A 20 -0.63 6.10 -1.52
N PRO A 21 -1.80 5.50 -1.20
CA PRO A 21 -1.85 4.18 -0.56
C PRO A 21 -1.36 3.11 -1.54
N CYS A 22 -0.61 2.13 -1.05
CA CYS A 22 -0.11 1.00 -1.84
C CYS A 22 -0.40 -0.30 -1.08
N ASP A 23 -1.26 -1.14 -1.64
CA ASP A 23 -1.53 -2.47 -1.11
C ASP A 23 -0.33 -3.38 -1.40
N LEU A 24 0.42 -3.67 -0.35
CA LEU A 24 1.62 -4.49 -0.47
C LEU A 24 1.31 -5.97 -0.67
N ASN A 25 0.16 -6.46 -0.20
CA ASN A 25 -0.20 -7.87 -0.37
C ASN A 25 -0.32 -8.23 -1.86
N ASN A 26 -0.95 -7.36 -2.65
CA ASN A 26 -1.06 -7.55 -4.09
C ASN A 26 0.29 -7.41 -4.82
N ILE A 27 1.16 -6.53 -4.33
CA ILE A 27 2.49 -6.30 -4.93
C ILE A 27 3.43 -7.49 -4.64
N PHE A 28 3.42 -8.05 -3.44
CA PHE A 28 4.30 -9.18 -3.08
C PHE A 28 3.90 -10.49 -3.77
N ILE A 29 2.61 -10.80 -3.89
CA ILE A 29 2.16 -12.02 -4.58
C ILE A 29 2.49 -11.99 -6.08
N SER A 30 2.55 -10.80 -6.68
CA SER A 30 2.87 -10.60 -8.10
C SER A 30 4.34 -10.25 -8.38
N ALA A 31 5.18 -10.19 -7.34
CA ALA A 31 6.60 -9.94 -7.51
C ALA A 31 7.29 -11.14 -8.15
N SER A 32 8.07 -10.88 -9.19
CA SER A 32 8.93 -11.90 -9.83
C SER A 32 10.06 -12.39 -8.93
N ASP A 33 10.34 -11.67 -7.84
CA ASP A 33 11.30 -12.04 -6.80
C ASP A 33 10.81 -11.49 -5.43
N PRO A 34 9.96 -12.24 -4.72
CA PRO A 34 9.48 -11.86 -3.40
C PRO A 34 10.51 -12.29 -2.33
N GLU A 35 11.44 -11.41 -1.97
CA GLU A 35 12.20 -11.48 -0.71
C GLU A 35 11.47 -10.77 0.44
#